data_AF-A0A1C6GEP7-F1
#
_entry.id   AF-A0A1C6GEP7-F1
#
_cell.length_a   1.000
_cell.length_b   1.000
_cell.length_c   1.000
_cell.angle_alpha   90.00
_cell.angle_beta   90.00
_cell.angle_gamma   90.00
#
_symmetry.space_group_name_H-M   'P 1'
#
loop_
_entity.id
_entity.type
_entity.pdbx_description
1 polymer ?
#
loop_
_entity_poly.entity_id
_entity_poly.type
_entity_poly.pdbx_seq_one_letter_code
_entity_poly.pdbx_strand_id
1 'polypeptide(L)'
;MKKILSVLLASLLLLSTSATAFAMETETNADNWLVSANQHQIIHNAKIAAETGQNVTLTTKILSDLSDNHFELVEVGDTGYMIFDPQSGKYLEEALDSPSPYLGLSENLYYFGPLNYYQLSGDKFVHTVIHNEYDMSFAECRSLQSAFDTALQNSRTQKDTEVLALMQTNLNSRASVNRLQSHFSARATNKYIPNYKYIKNAIYPANENNTCGYTAACLILNYWHKVKGNVIDSSFLDSNGNLKTTGNTLQDKLLSYGKSNSSWGLTIRDVLIDYCNEYGVAATSTYYVTNFDIFAEVGRNRPVIVFGYFPDSPGQVQSRGKVFHAVTAYGTSTSGLVTKLIVHYGWSGYSHVTLDGGLVGSSTQFVLN
;
A
#
# COMPACT_ATOMS: atom_id res chain seq x y z
N MET A 1 -69.91 8.05 -8.61
CA MET A 1 -69.04 9.25 -8.67
C MET A 1 -67.68 9.08 -7.99
N LYS A 2 -67.57 8.56 -6.75
CA LYS A 2 -66.27 8.41 -6.05
C LYS A 2 -65.24 7.49 -6.74
N LYS A 3 -65.70 6.45 -7.44
CA LYS A 3 -64.81 5.51 -8.15
C LYS A 3 -64.22 6.06 -9.46
N ILE A 4 -64.90 7.00 -10.12
CA ILE A 4 -64.43 7.63 -11.37
C ILE A 4 -63.39 8.73 -11.05
N LEU A 5 -63.59 9.47 -9.96
CA LEU A 5 -62.66 10.50 -9.50
C LEU A 5 -61.30 9.91 -9.07
N SER A 6 -61.29 8.69 -8.54
CA SER A 6 -60.07 8.00 -8.09
C SER A 6 -59.19 7.53 -9.26
N VAL A 7 -59.81 7.12 -10.37
CA VAL A 7 -59.10 6.69 -11.58
C VAL A 7 -58.52 7.88 -12.34
N LEU A 8 -59.21 9.02 -12.34
CA LEU A 8 -58.71 10.28 -12.92
C LEU A 8 -57.54 10.88 -12.12
N LEU A 9 -57.54 10.74 -10.79
CA LEU A 9 -56.43 11.21 -9.95
C LEU A 9 -55.17 10.34 -10.12
N ALA A 10 -55.33 9.02 -10.27
CA ALA A 10 -54.22 8.10 -10.51
C ALA A 10 -53.58 8.28 -11.90
N SER A 11 -54.37 8.67 -12.91
CA SER A 11 -53.87 8.95 -14.26
C SER A 11 -53.20 10.32 -14.40
N LEU A 12 -53.57 11.33 -13.58
CA LEU A 12 -52.84 12.59 -13.52
C LEU A 12 -51.48 12.48 -12.80
N LEU A 13 -51.34 11.59 -11.81
CA LEU A 13 -50.07 11.36 -11.12
C LEU A 13 -49.03 10.65 -12.01
N LEU A 14 -49.48 9.75 -12.89
CA LEU A 14 -48.62 9.01 -13.83
C LEU A 14 -48.08 9.86 -15.00
N LEU A 15 -48.63 11.06 -15.23
CA LEU A 15 -48.18 12.00 -16.26
C LEU A 15 -47.22 13.08 -15.72
N SER A 16 -46.85 13.03 -14.44
CA SER A 16 -46.03 14.08 -13.78
C SER A 16 -44.58 13.69 -13.49
N THR A 17 -44.11 12.52 -13.94
CA THR A 17 -42.75 12.02 -13.63
C THR A 17 -41.81 11.91 -14.83
N SER A 18 -42.02 12.67 -15.90
CA SER A 18 -40.93 12.99 -16.83
C SER A 18 -40.18 14.22 -16.35
N ALA A 19 -39.65 14.15 -15.11
CA ALA A 19 -38.49 14.96 -14.78
C ALA A 19 -37.33 14.32 -15.57
N THR A 20 -36.92 14.96 -16.66
CA THR A 20 -35.58 14.73 -17.19
C THR A 20 -34.63 15.00 -16.04
N ALA A 21 -34.08 13.92 -15.47
CA ALA A 21 -32.94 14.01 -14.59
C ALA A 21 -31.81 14.58 -15.46
N PHE A 22 -31.64 15.90 -15.42
CA PHE A 22 -30.37 16.48 -15.78
C PHE A 22 -29.39 15.90 -14.78
N ALA A 23 -28.54 14.97 -15.25
CA ALA A 23 -27.27 14.71 -14.62
C ALA A 23 -26.59 16.08 -14.54
N MET A 24 -26.59 16.69 -13.36
CA MET A 24 -25.74 17.83 -13.09
C MET A 24 -24.33 17.27 -13.15
N GLU A 25 -23.67 17.53 -14.28
CA GLU A 25 -22.30 17.14 -14.52
C GLU A 25 -21.43 17.56 -13.34
N THR A 26 -20.76 16.58 -12.77
CA THR A 26 -19.75 16.67 -11.70
C THR A 26 -18.47 17.37 -12.16
N GLU A 27 -18.50 18.13 -13.25
CA GLU A 27 -17.33 18.83 -13.81
C GLU A 27 -16.76 19.87 -12.83
N THR A 28 -17.60 20.48 -11.99
CA THR A 28 -17.14 21.52 -11.04
C THR A 28 -16.27 21.02 -9.88
N ASN A 29 -16.38 19.76 -9.46
CA ASN A 29 -15.62 19.27 -8.30
C ASN A 29 -14.24 18.73 -8.70
N ALA A 30 -14.15 17.95 -9.79
CA ALA A 30 -12.88 17.41 -10.26
C ALA A 30 -11.87 18.53 -10.63
N ASP A 31 -12.36 19.58 -11.29
CA ASP A 31 -11.55 20.76 -11.61
C ASP A 31 -11.07 21.50 -10.36
N ASN A 32 -11.91 21.62 -9.33
CA ASN A 32 -11.52 22.24 -8.05
C ASN A 32 -10.41 21.43 -7.33
N TRP A 33 -10.49 20.10 -7.36
CA TRP A 33 -9.46 19.24 -6.78
C TRP A 33 -8.15 19.31 -7.55
N LEU A 34 -8.20 19.33 -8.87
CA LEU A 34 -7.00 19.49 -9.70
C LEU A 34 -6.35 20.86 -9.49
N VAL A 35 -7.14 21.92 -9.33
CA VAL A 35 -6.64 23.25 -8.95
C VAL A 35 -5.96 23.21 -7.58
N SER A 36 -6.55 22.54 -6.58
CA SER A 36 -5.93 22.38 -5.26
C SER A 36 -4.62 21.59 -5.33
N ALA A 37 -4.59 20.48 -6.07
CA ALA A 37 -3.39 19.68 -6.24
C ALA A 37 -2.27 20.45 -6.96
N ASN A 38 -2.63 21.26 -7.96
CA ASN A 38 -1.68 22.17 -8.61
C ASN A 38 -1.13 23.24 -7.65
N GLN A 39 -1.87 23.64 -6.62
CA GLN A 39 -1.35 24.52 -5.56
C GLN A 39 -0.33 23.79 -4.66
N HIS A 40 -0.48 22.48 -4.48
CA HIS A 40 0.46 21.65 -3.70
C HIS A 40 1.73 21.27 -4.49
N GLN A 41 1.79 21.54 -5.79
CA GLN A 41 2.93 21.23 -6.66
C GLN A 41 4.28 21.70 -6.10
N ILE A 42 4.34 22.89 -5.50
CA ILE A 42 5.57 23.44 -4.91
C ILE A 42 6.04 22.58 -3.72
N ILE A 43 5.10 22.03 -2.95
CA ILE A 43 5.38 21.15 -1.81
C ILE A 43 5.95 19.82 -2.31
N HIS A 44 5.34 19.22 -3.33
CA HIS A 44 5.84 17.98 -3.94
C HIS A 44 7.21 18.14 -4.57
N ASN A 45 7.44 19.25 -5.28
CA ASN A 45 8.75 19.58 -5.84
C ASN A 45 9.83 19.66 -4.75
N ALA A 46 9.55 20.35 -3.64
CA ALA A 46 10.50 20.47 -2.54
C ALA A 46 10.78 19.12 -1.87
N LYS A 47 9.74 18.29 -1.70
CA LYS A 47 9.88 16.93 -1.18
C LYS A 47 10.77 16.07 -2.10
N ILE A 48 10.50 16.03 -3.40
CA ILE A 48 11.29 15.23 -4.34
C ILE A 48 12.72 15.75 -4.45
N ALA A 49 12.92 17.07 -4.49
CA ALA A 49 14.25 17.66 -4.49
C ALA A 49 15.05 17.26 -3.24
N ALA A 50 14.39 17.14 -2.09
CA ALA A 50 15.03 16.64 -0.87
C ALA A 50 15.39 15.16 -0.92
N GLU A 51 14.57 14.30 -1.53
CA GLU A 51 14.83 12.85 -1.58
C GLU A 51 15.89 12.49 -2.63
N THR A 52 15.79 13.11 -3.81
CA THR A 52 16.59 12.78 -4.99
C THR A 52 17.80 13.68 -5.18
N GLY A 53 17.79 14.88 -4.57
CA GLY A 53 18.77 15.93 -4.86
C GLY A 53 18.56 16.61 -6.22
N GLN A 54 17.45 16.34 -6.91
CA GLN A 54 17.17 16.82 -8.26
C GLN A 54 15.81 17.53 -8.33
N ASN A 55 15.74 18.57 -9.15
CA ASN A 55 14.47 19.14 -9.58
C ASN A 55 13.99 18.35 -10.80
N VAL A 56 12.87 17.66 -10.65
CA VAL A 56 12.30 16.80 -11.68
C VAL A 56 10.90 17.28 -12.02
N THR A 57 10.47 17.06 -13.25
CA THR A 57 9.11 17.36 -13.66
C THR A 57 8.18 16.33 -13.04
N LEU A 58 7.15 16.82 -12.34
CA LEU A 58 6.14 15.97 -11.72
C LEU A 58 4.83 16.08 -12.49
N THR A 59 4.15 14.94 -12.64
CA THR A 59 2.75 14.89 -13.08
C THR A 59 1.90 14.58 -11.87
N THR A 60 0.92 15.44 -11.59
CA THR A 60 -0.01 15.26 -10.46
C THR A 60 -1.37 14.84 -10.99
N LYS A 61 -1.93 13.75 -10.44
CA LYS A 61 -3.27 13.24 -10.77
C LYS A 61 -4.09 13.10 -9.50
N ILE A 62 -5.41 13.17 -9.64
CA ILE A 62 -6.34 12.91 -8.55
C ILE A 62 -6.72 11.43 -8.57
N LEU A 63 -6.60 10.77 -7.43
CA LEU A 63 -7.17 9.45 -7.17
C LEU A 63 -8.38 9.62 -6.26
N SER A 64 -9.43 8.85 -6.50
CA SER A 64 -10.64 8.84 -5.67
C SER A 64 -10.84 7.49 -4.98
N ASP A 65 -11.68 7.45 -3.96
CA ASP A 65 -12.21 6.21 -3.40
C ASP A 65 -13.75 6.20 -3.41
N LEU A 66 -14.39 5.20 -2.79
CA LEU A 66 -15.86 5.12 -2.70
C LEU A 66 -16.44 5.88 -1.50
N SER A 67 -15.58 6.42 -0.64
CA SER A 67 -15.94 7.20 0.55
C SER A 67 -15.76 8.71 0.32
N ASP A 68 -15.62 9.14 -0.94
CA ASP A 68 -15.41 10.54 -1.35
C ASP A 68 -14.12 11.14 -0.78
N ASN A 69 -13.11 10.30 -0.51
CA ASN A 69 -11.76 10.77 -0.26
C ASN A 69 -11.04 10.99 -1.60
N HIS A 70 -10.20 12.01 -1.63
CA HIS A 70 -9.31 12.29 -2.75
C HIS A 70 -7.85 12.29 -2.31
N PHE A 71 -7.00 11.75 -3.16
CA PHE A 71 -5.55 11.65 -2.97
C PHE A 71 -4.84 12.23 -4.18
N GLU A 72 -3.61 12.65 -3.98
CA GLU A 72 -2.75 13.17 -5.04
C GLU A 72 -1.71 12.09 -5.39
N LEU A 73 -1.78 11.57 -6.61
CA LEU A 73 -0.69 10.80 -7.19
C LEU A 73 0.32 11.77 -7.79
N VAL A 74 1.56 11.69 -7.33
CA VAL A 74 2.68 12.45 -7.86
C VAL A 74 3.63 11.50 -8.57
N GLU A 75 3.66 11.55 -9.91
CA GLU A 75 4.57 10.74 -10.73
C GLU A 75 5.86 11.50 -11.01
N VAL A 76 6.99 10.79 -10.94
CA VAL A 76 8.34 11.35 -11.08
C VAL A 76 8.93 10.98 -12.44
N GLY A 77 8.38 11.54 -13.52
CA GLY A 77 8.76 11.13 -14.88
C GLY A 77 8.33 9.68 -15.19
N ASP A 78 9.22 8.91 -15.81
CA ASP A 78 8.92 7.53 -16.27
C ASP A 78 8.99 6.48 -15.15
N THR A 79 9.67 6.79 -14.04
CA THR A 79 9.82 5.89 -12.88
C THR A 79 9.73 6.69 -11.59
N GLY A 80 8.92 6.20 -10.67
CA GLY A 80 8.76 6.77 -9.35
C GLY A 80 7.37 7.38 -9.14
N TYR A 81 6.82 7.17 -7.95
CA TYR A 81 5.57 7.82 -7.55
C TYR A 81 5.50 8.06 -6.04
N MET A 82 4.59 8.95 -5.66
CA MET A 82 4.13 9.13 -4.29
C MET A 82 2.60 9.27 -4.28
N ILE A 83 1.94 8.72 -3.27
CA ILE A 83 0.50 8.91 -3.02
C ILE A 83 0.34 9.76 -1.77
N PHE A 84 -0.23 10.94 -1.92
CA PHE A 84 -0.39 11.94 -0.88
C PHE A 84 -1.86 12.06 -0.43
N ASP A 85 -2.08 12.11 0.89
CA ASP A 85 -3.39 12.36 1.50
C ASP A 85 -3.45 13.82 1.99
N PRO A 86 -4.14 14.72 1.26
CA PRO A 86 -4.26 16.12 1.62
C PRO A 86 -4.93 16.35 2.99
N GLN A 87 -5.72 15.40 3.50
CA GLN A 87 -6.40 15.55 4.79
C GLN A 87 -5.47 15.35 6.00
N SER A 88 -4.41 14.57 5.83
CA SER A 88 -3.37 14.36 6.86
C SER A 88 -2.07 15.09 6.57
N GLY A 89 -1.84 15.55 5.33
CA GLY A 89 -0.57 16.12 4.91
C GLY A 89 0.54 15.07 4.77
N LYS A 90 0.17 13.78 4.71
CA LYS A 90 1.13 12.68 4.65
C LYS A 90 1.15 12.03 3.29
N TYR A 91 2.35 11.61 2.87
CA TYR A 91 2.46 10.61 1.81
C TYR A 91 2.19 9.23 2.40
N LEU A 92 1.16 8.56 1.93
CA LEU A 92 0.74 7.24 2.39
C LEU A 92 1.68 6.14 1.88
N GLU A 93 2.18 6.34 0.67
CA GLU A 93 3.00 5.39 -0.07
C GLU A 93 3.97 6.15 -0.98
N GLU A 94 5.24 5.74 -1.03
CA GLU A 94 6.27 6.35 -1.88
C GLU A 94 7.21 5.28 -2.43
N ALA A 95 7.44 5.27 -3.74
CA ALA A 95 8.40 4.37 -4.35
C ALA A 95 9.07 5.06 -5.54
N LEU A 96 10.24 5.67 -5.31
CA LEU A 96 10.93 6.48 -6.32
C LEU A 96 11.68 5.65 -7.38
N ASP A 97 11.99 4.39 -7.07
CA ASP A 97 12.70 3.47 -7.97
C ASP A 97 11.75 2.50 -8.70
N SER A 98 10.43 2.65 -8.52
CA SER A 98 9.39 1.72 -9.01
C SER A 98 8.54 2.33 -10.12
N PRO A 99 7.96 1.54 -11.03
CA PRO A 99 6.99 2.07 -11.98
C PRO A 99 5.76 2.65 -11.24
N SER A 100 5.26 3.80 -11.71
CA SER A 100 3.98 4.32 -11.22
C SER A 100 2.86 3.35 -11.56
N PRO A 101 1.97 3.01 -10.61
CA PRO A 101 0.86 2.12 -10.88
C PRO A 101 -0.17 2.71 -11.87
N TYR A 102 -0.13 4.01 -12.15
CA TYR A 102 -1.06 4.68 -13.07
C TYR A 102 -0.37 5.32 -14.28
N LEU A 103 0.85 4.89 -14.59
CA LEU A 103 1.61 5.46 -15.70
C LEU A 103 0.82 5.35 -17.01
N GLY A 104 0.67 6.47 -17.72
CA GLY A 104 -0.11 6.54 -18.97
C GLY A 104 -1.63 6.59 -18.81
N LEU A 105 -2.17 6.58 -17.58
CA LEU A 105 -3.60 6.71 -17.30
C LEU A 105 -3.92 8.12 -16.76
N SER A 106 -5.09 8.68 -17.08
CA SER A 106 -5.46 10.05 -16.72
C SER A 106 -6.87 10.22 -16.15
N GLU A 107 -7.77 9.26 -16.36
CA GLU A 107 -9.19 9.40 -16.02
C GLU A 107 -9.67 8.22 -15.17
N ASN A 108 -10.66 8.49 -14.32
CA ASN A 108 -11.36 7.49 -13.52
C ASN A 108 -10.42 6.64 -12.64
N LEU A 109 -9.45 7.29 -12.00
CA LEU A 109 -8.43 6.63 -11.19
C LEU A 109 -8.90 6.46 -9.74
N TYR A 110 -8.78 5.25 -9.22
CA TYR A 110 -9.28 4.87 -7.90
C TYR A 110 -8.22 4.19 -7.05
N TYR A 111 -8.09 4.63 -5.81
CA TYR A 111 -7.15 4.12 -4.83
C TYR A 111 -7.86 3.62 -3.58
N PHE A 112 -7.71 2.33 -3.28
CA PHE A 112 -8.28 1.71 -2.08
C PHE A 112 -7.21 1.27 -1.08
N GLY A 113 -6.08 1.99 -1.06
CA GLY A 113 -4.94 1.68 -0.20
C GLY A 113 -3.77 1.02 -0.95
N PRO A 114 -2.63 0.80 -0.28
CA PRO A 114 -1.44 0.23 -0.91
C PRO A 114 -1.76 -1.10 -1.60
N LEU A 115 -1.19 -1.30 -2.79
CA LEU A 115 -1.44 -2.43 -3.70
C LEU A 115 -2.85 -2.49 -4.33
N ASN A 116 -3.69 -1.46 -4.14
CA ASN A 116 -5.04 -1.39 -4.70
C ASN A 116 -5.17 -0.23 -5.68
N TYR A 117 -4.70 -0.46 -6.91
CA TYR A 117 -4.66 0.57 -7.93
C TYR A 117 -5.62 0.23 -9.07
N TYR A 118 -6.61 1.09 -9.31
CA TYR A 118 -7.70 0.79 -10.24
C TYR A 118 -8.03 1.94 -11.19
N GLN A 119 -8.44 1.59 -12.39
CA GLN A 119 -9.17 2.47 -13.27
C GLN A 119 -10.60 1.97 -13.43
N LEU A 120 -11.60 2.82 -13.21
CA LEU A 120 -12.98 2.49 -13.53
C LEU A 120 -13.17 2.58 -15.05
N SER A 121 -13.46 1.43 -15.68
CA SER A 121 -13.72 1.30 -17.11
C SER A 121 -15.05 0.59 -17.31
N GLY A 122 -16.06 1.33 -17.78
CA GLY A 122 -17.44 0.85 -17.83
C GLY A 122 -18.01 0.67 -16.41
N ASP A 123 -18.41 -0.55 -16.07
CA ASP A 123 -18.98 -0.92 -14.76
C ASP A 123 -18.00 -1.70 -13.87
N LYS A 124 -16.72 -1.75 -14.26
CA LYS A 124 -15.66 -2.52 -13.58
C LYS A 124 -14.47 -1.67 -13.19
N PHE A 125 -13.90 -2.00 -12.04
CA PHE A 125 -12.61 -1.50 -11.61
C PHE A 125 -11.52 -2.43 -12.15
N VAL A 126 -10.76 -1.94 -13.13
CA VAL A 126 -9.66 -2.67 -13.77
C VAL A 126 -8.36 -2.41 -13.02
N HIS A 127 -7.67 -3.47 -12.60
CA HIS A 127 -6.43 -3.31 -11.85
C HIS A 127 -5.29 -2.86 -12.77
N THR A 128 -4.56 -1.81 -12.39
CA THR A 128 -3.65 -1.10 -13.32
C THR A 128 -2.24 -1.69 -13.41
N VAL A 129 -1.81 -2.47 -12.42
CA VAL A 129 -0.51 -3.16 -12.44
C VAL A 129 -0.63 -4.60 -12.97
N ILE A 130 -1.55 -5.39 -12.42
CA ILE A 130 -1.77 -6.80 -12.80
C ILE A 130 -3.12 -6.94 -13.52
N HIS A 131 -3.09 -6.74 -14.84
CA HIS A 131 -4.28 -6.66 -15.69
C HIS A 131 -5.01 -8.01 -15.83
N ASN A 132 -6.33 -7.97 -16.04
CA ASN A 132 -7.24 -9.11 -16.32
C ASN A 132 -7.41 -10.15 -15.21
N GLU A 133 -6.42 -10.30 -14.33
CA GLU A 133 -6.46 -11.28 -13.25
C GLU A 133 -7.31 -10.79 -12.08
N TYR A 134 -7.53 -9.47 -11.97
CA TYR A 134 -8.03 -8.84 -10.74
C TYR A 134 -8.99 -7.66 -10.92
N ASP A 135 -9.74 -7.67 -12.02
CA ASP A 135 -10.81 -6.70 -12.20
C ASP A 135 -11.95 -6.98 -11.21
N MET A 136 -12.50 -5.93 -10.59
CA MET A 136 -13.56 -6.05 -9.58
C MET A 136 -14.85 -5.38 -10.01
N SER A 137 -15.97 -5.94 -9.58
CA SER A 137 -17.26 -5.26 -9.59
C SER A 137 -17.34 -4.20 -8.48
N PHE A 138 -18.29 -3.27 -8.63
CA PHE A 138 -18.58 -2.29 -7.59
C PHE A 138 -18.96 -2.92 -6.24
N ALA A 139 -19.60 -4.09 -6.25
CA ALA A 139 -20.02 -4.76 -5.01
C ALA A 139 -18.83 -5.30 -4.20
N GLU A 140 -17.81 -5.83 -4.87
CA GLU A 140 -16.57 -6.32 -4.26
C GLU A 140 -15.76 -5.15 -3.67
N CYS A 141 -15.69 -4.03 -4.39
CA CYS A 141 -14.99 -2.83 -3.95
C CYS A 141 -15.52 -2.24 -2.64
N ARG A 142 -16.82 -2.38 -2.32
CA ARG A 142 -17.37 -1.84 -1.07
C ARG A 142 -16.75 -2.46 0.19
N SER A 143 -16.42 -3.74 0.14
CA SER A 143 -15.82 -4.40 1.29
C SER A 143 -14.36 -3.97 1.45
N LEU A 144 -13.66 -3.81 0.33
CA LEU A 144 -12.31 -3.25 0.28
C LEU A 144 -12.28 -1.81 0.84
N GLN A 145 -13.22 -0.96 0.39
CA GLN A 145 -13.37 0.40 0.89
C GLN A 145 -13.53 0.43 2.41
N SER A 146 -14.45 -0.37 2.96
CA SER A 146 -14.81 -0.30 4.38
C SER A 146 -13.62 -0.49 5.32
N ALA A 147 -12.60 -1.24 4.92
CA ALA A 147 -11.44 -1.43 5.77
C ALA A 147 -10.21 -0.66 5.34
N PHE A 148 -10.15 -0.18 4.09
CA PHE A 148 -9.31 0.98 3.80
C PHE A 148 -9.72 2.19 4.64
N ASP A 149 -11.02 2.47 4.81
CA ASP A 149 -11.52 3.55 5.68
C ASP A 149 -10.96 3.45 7.10
N THR A 150 -10.91 2.24 7.65
CA THR A 150 -10.38 1.99 8.99
C THR A 150 -8.87 2.25 9.05
N ALA A 151 -8.11 1.74 8.08
CA ALA A 151 -6.67 1.96 7.99
C ALA A 151 -6.33 3.44 7.76
N LEU A 152 -7.11 4.12 6.92
CA LEU A 152 -6.94 5.53 6.59
C LEU A 152 -7.27 6.42 7.80
N GLN A 153 -8.31 6.11 8.57
CA GLN A 153 -8.60 6.79 9.83
C GLN A 153 -7.43 6.67 10.81
N ASN A 154 -6.87 5.46 10.97
CA ASN A 154 -5.70 5.24 11.82
C ASN A 154 -4.50 6.06 11.35
N SER A 155 -4.20 6.04 10.05
CA SER A 155 -3.18 6.90 9.44
C SER A 155 -3.42 8.37 9.77
N ARG A 156 -4.64 8.87 9.59
CA ARG A 156 -5.01 10.28 9.84
C ARG A 156 -4.98 10.72 11.30
N THR A 157 -4.82 9.81 12.27
CA THR A 157 -4.66 10.17 13.69
C THR A 157 -3.38 10.96 13.96
N GLN A 158 -2.32 10.70 13.20
CA GLN A 158 -1.05 11.43 13.27
C GLN A 158 -0.87 12.21 11.96
N LYS A 159 -1.19 13.50 11.99
CA LYS A 159 -1.08 14.39 10.83
C LYS A 159 0.30 15.01 10.74
N ASP A 160 0.76 15.30 9.52
CA ASP A 160 1.87 16.22 9.30
C ASP A 160 1.33 17.66 9.34
N THR A 161 1.32 18.24 10.54
CA THR A 161 0.76 19.57 10.78
C THR A 161 1.53 20.67 10.07
N GLU A 162 2.83 20.48 9.80
CA GLU A 162 3.63 21.48 9.08
C GLU A 162 3.29 21.46 7.59
N VAL A 163 3.17 20.29 6.97
CA VAL A 163 2.72 20.18 5.57
C VAL A 163 1.32 20.76 5.40
N LEU A 164 0.38 20.43 6.29
CA LEU A 164 -0.97 21.00 6.25
C LEU A 164 -0.96 22.53 6.36
N ALA A 165 -0.11 23.10 7.22
CA ALA A 165 0.03 24.55 7.32
C ALA A 165 0.64 25.16 6.04
N LEU A 166 1.60 24.49 5.42
CA LEU A 166 2.23 24.94 4.17
C LEU A 166 1.24 24.90 2.99
N MET A 167 0.33 23.93 2.93
CA MET A 167 -0.73 23.86 1.92
C MET A 167 -1.67 25.05 1.96
N GLN A 168 -1.89 25.64 3.14
CA GLN A 168 -2.76 26.81 3.33
C GLN A 168 -2.04 28.15 3.15
N THR A 169 -0.72 28.14 2.95
CA THR A 169 0.10 29.35 2.93
C THR A 169 0.39 29.78 1.50
N ASN A 170 0.41 31.09 1.24
CA ASN A 170 0.96 31.61 0.00
C ASN A 170 2.47 31.33 -0.07
N LEU A 171 2.87 30.39 -0.93
CA LEU A 171 4.26 29.93 -1.05
C LEU A 171 5.18 30.93 -1.78
N ASN A 172 4.67 32.08 -2.23
CA ASN A 172 5.46 33.11 -2.93
C ASN A 172 6.30 33.99 -2.00
N SER A 173 6.22 33.80 -0.67
CA SER A 173 7.04 34.53 0.29
C SER A 173 8.35 33.79 0.60
N ARG A 174 9.44 34.54 0.79
CA ARG A 174 10.74 33.98 1.21
C ARG A 174 10.65 33.20 2.53
N ALA A 175 9.77 33.62 3.44
CA ALA A 175 9.53 32.91 4.70
C ALA A 175 8.89 31.54 4.47
N SER A 176 7.90 31.45 3.56
CA SER A 176 7.24 30.21 3.19
C SER A 176 8.21 29.23 2.51
N VAL A 177 9.03 29.73 1.58
CA VAL A 177 10.08 28.94 0.92
C VAL A 177 11.10 28.41 1.93
N ASN A 178 11.55 29.25 2.87
CA ASN A 178 12.49 28.83 3.91
C ASN A 178 11.89 27.76 4.83
N ARG A 179 10.60 27.86 5.20
CA ARG A 179 9.91 26.84 6.01
C ARG A 179 9.80 25.52 5.27
N LEU A 180 9.37 25.57 4.01
CA LEU A 180 9.26 24.40 3.15
C LEU A 180 10.62 23.71 2.98
N GLN A 181 11.65 24.51 2.69
CA GLN A 181 13.01 24.00 2.60
C GLN A 181 13.45 23.43 3.94
N SER A 182 13.20 24.08 5.08
CA SER A 182 13.58 23.55 6.39
C SER A 182 12.93 22.20 6.70
N HIS A 183 11.62 22.05 6.43
CA HIS A 183 10.87 20.82 6.66
C HIS A 183 11.41 19.64 5.86
N PHE A 184 11.75 19.87 4.58
CA PHE A 184 12.29 18.84 3.69
C PHE A 184 13.84 18.79 3.64
N SER A 185 14.56 19.77 4.18
CA SER A 185 16.03 19.91 4.02
C SER A 185 16.84 18.83 4.71
N ALA A 186 16.29 18.21 5.75
CA ALA A 186 16.81 16.95 6.23
C ALA A 186 16.37 15.88 5.24
N ARG A 187 17.24 15.54 4.28
CA ARG A 187 17.05 14.39 3.38
C ARG A 187 16.43 13.24 4.18
N ALA A 188 15.35 12.65 3.65
CA ALA A 188 14.69 11.52 4.29
C ALA A 188 15.75 10.54 4.80
N THR A 189 15.81 10.38 6.12
CA THR A 189 16.89 9.62 6.73
C THR A 189 16.49 8.17 6.70
N ASN A 190 16.87 7.49 5.63
CA ASN A 190 16.66 6.06 5.50
C ASN A 190 17.61 5.33 6.45
N LYS A 191 17.04 4.58 7.38
CA LYS A 191 17.75 3.65 8.24
C LYS A 191 17.37 2.24 7.83
N TYR A 192 18.36 1.39 7.59
CA TYR A 192 18.15 0.01 7.18
C TYR A 192 18.67 -0.93 8.26
N ILE A 193 18.08 -2.12 8.35
CA ILE A 193 18.70 -3.21 9.09
C ILE A 193 20.08 -3.57 8.45
N PRO A 194 21.03 -4.13 9.22
CA PRO A 194 22.29 -4.62 8.68
C PRO A 194 22.03 -5.62 7.56
N ASN A 195 22.83 -5.60 6.50
CA ASN A 195 22.68 -6.52 5.36
C ASN A 195 21.28 -6.50 4.70
N TYR A 196 20.55 -5.40 4.76
CA TYR A 196 19.21 -5.26 4.16
C TYR A 196 19.12 -5.67 2.68
N LYS A 197 20.24 -5.66 1.95
CA LYS A 197 20.31 -6.12 0.56
C LYS A 197 19.92 -7.60 0.41
N TYR A 198 20.02 -8.42 1.46
CA TYR A 198 19.51 -9.80 1.46
C TYR A 198 17.98 -9.87 1.43
N ILE A 199 17.28 -8.76 1.70
CA ILE A 199 15.83 -8.63 1.49
C ILE A 199 15.59 -7.84 0.20
N LYS A 200 16.15 -6.62 0.07
CA LYS A 200 15.90 -5.73 -1.08
C LYS A 200 16.21 -6.39 -2.44
N ASN A 201 17.26 -7.20 -2.51
CA ASN A 201 17.74 -7.81 -3.76
C ASN A 201 17.55 -9.33 -3.77
N ALA A 202 16.69 -9.86 -2.90
CA ALA A 202 16.47 -11.30 -2.83
C ALA A 202 15.94 -11.83 -4.17
N ILE A 203 16.41 -13.02 -4.55
CA ILE A 203 15.72 -13.87 -5.53
C ILE A 203 14.79 -14.76 -4.70
N TYR A 204 13.51 -14.81 -5.05
CA TYR A 204 12.48 -15.52 -4.28
C TYR A 204 11.39 -16.10 -5.21
N PRO A 205 10.67 -17.16 -4.79
CA PRO A 205 9.51 -17.69 -5.52
C PRO A 205 8.46 -16.61 -5.78
N ALA A 206 7.81 -16.65 -6.93
CA ALA A 206 6.84 -15.62 -7.30
C ALA A 206 5.70 -15.50 -6.26
N ASN A 207 5.25 -14.28 -6.02
CA ASN A 207 4.08 -14.03 -5.19
C ASN A 207 2.81 -14.19 -6.04
N GLU A 208 2.34 -15.41 -6.16
CA GLU A 208 1.16 -15.77 -6.97
C GLU A 208 0.08 -16.42 -6.09
N ASN A 209 -1.17 -16.45 -6.54
CA ASN A 209 -2.24 -17.23 -5.93
C ASN A 209 -2.47 -16.97 -4.43
N ASN A 210 -2.37 -15.71 -3.98
CA ASN A 210 -2.51 -15.26 -2.58
C ASN A 210 -1.37 -15.67 -1.62
N THR A 211 -0.20 -16.05 -2.12
CA THR A 211 0.92 -16.56 -1.30
C THR A 211 1.77 -15.47 -0.61
N CYS A 212 1.27 -14.24 -0.49
CA CYS A 212 2.02 -13.08 -0.02
C CYS A 212 2.71 -13.27 1.34
N GLY A 213 2.03 -13.88 2.32
CA GLY A 213 2.59 -14.19 3.63
C GLY A 213 3.74 -15.19 3.56
N TYR A 214 3.65 -16.19 2.70
CA TYR A 214 4.71 -17.17 2.47
C TYR A 214 5.89 -16.55 1.74
N THR A 215 5.64 -15.63 0.81
CA THR A 215 6.68 -14.83 0.17
C THR A 215 7.44 -13.99 1.18
N ALA A 216 6.72 -13.26 2.05
CA ALA A 216 7.34 -12.46 3.10
C ALA A 216 8.13 -13.32 4.11
N ALA A 217 7.63 -14.52 4.42
CA ALA A 217 8.35 -15.50 5.24
C ALA A 217 9.64 -16.00 4.57
N CYS A 218 9.61 -16.28 3.26
CA CYS A 218 10.81 -16.63 2.48
C CYS A 218 11.87 -15.53 2.56
N LEU A 219 11.48 -14.25 2.45
CA LEU A 219 12.41 -13.12 2.54
C LEU A 219 13.07 -13.02 3.93
N ILE A 220 12.31 -13.21 5.01
CA ILE A 220 12.85 -13.22 6.38
C ILE A 220 13.77 -14.41 6.63
N LEU A 221 13.38 -15.62 6.22
CA LEU A 221 14.22 -16.81 6.36
C LEU A 221 15.50 -16.66 5.53
N ASN A 222 15.42 -16.10 4.33
CA ASN A 222 16.58 -15.81 3.50
C ASN A 222 17.52 -14.82 4.18
N TYR A 223 17.00 -13.73 4.74
CA TYR A 223 17.80 -12.78 5.53
C TYR A 223 18.58 -13.48 6.64
N TRP A 224 17.88 -14.26 7.47
CA TRP A 224 18.51 -14.95 8.59
C TRP A 224 19.49 -16.04 8.15
N HIS A 225 19.19 -16.79 7.08
CA HIS A 225 20.10 -17.76 6.49
C HIS A 225 21.39 -17.09 5.98
N LYS A 226 21.28 -15.96 5.29
CA LYS A 226 22.45 -15.23 4.77
C LYS A 226 23.26 -14.53 5.89
N VAL A 227 22.63 -14.18 7.01
CA VAL A 227 23.31 -13.52 8.15
C VAL A 227 23.95 -14.54 9.12
N LYS A 228 23.31 -15.68 9.37
CA LYS A 228 23.75 -16.65 10.40
C LYS A 228 24.12 -18.03 9.87
N GLY A 229 23.74 -18.37 8.63
CA GLY A 229 23.89 -19.71 8.07
C GLY A 229 22.87 -20.70 8.64
N ASN A 230 22.74 -21.88 8.01
CA ASN A 230 22.03 -23.05 8.52
C ASN A 230 20.55 -22.84 8.94
N VAL A 231 19.88 -21.79 8.47
CA VAL A 231 18.43 -21.59 8.68
C VAL A 231 17.62 -22.32 7.61
N ILE A 232 17.94 -22.10 6.33
CA ILE A 232 17.28 -22.76 5.21
C ILE A 232 18.04 -24.03 4.80
N ASP A 233 17.31 -25.14 4.69
CA ASP A 233 17.82 -26.40 4.14
C ASP A 233 18.28 -26.25 2.69
N SER A 234 19.44 -26.83 2.36
CA SER A 234 20.07 -26.68 1.05
C SER A 234 19.22 -27.19 -0.13
N SER A 235 18.24 -28.07 0.12
CA SER A 235 17.31 -28.54 -0.91
C SER A 235 16.42 -27.43 -1.47
N PHE A 236 16.26 -26.31 -0.77
CA PHE A 236 15.51 -25.14 -1.23
C PHE A 236 16.38 -24.03 -1.84
N LEU A 237 17.69 -24.26 -1.93
CA LEU A 237 18.66 -23.30 -2.45
C LEU A 237 19.21 -23.74 -3.81
N ASP A 238 19.48 -22.78 -4.69
CA ASP A 238 20.19 -23.00 -5.95
C ASP A 238 21.70 -23.17 -5.71
N SER A 239 22.46 -23.43 -6.78
CA SER A 239 23.92 -23.59 -6.70
C SER A 239 24.68 -22.34 -6.25
N ASN A 240 24.04 -21.16 -6.28
CA ASN A 240 24.58 -19.89 -5.83
C ASN A 240 24.13 -19.57 -4.38
N GLY A 241 23.39 -20.48 -3.75
CA GLY A 241 22.84 -20.32 -2.41
C GLY A 241 21.67 -19.34 -2.34
N ASN A 242 21.00 -19.01 -3.45
CA ASN A 242 19.76 -18.22 -3.47
C ASN A 242 18.54 -19.14 -3.35
N LEU A 243 17.38 -18.59 -2.99
CA LEU A 243 16.15 -19.37 -3.00
C LEU A 243 15.86 -19.87 -4.41
N LYS A 244 15.48 -21.15 -4.53
CA LYS A 244 14.92 -21.68 -5.78
C LYS A 244 13.63 -20.95 -6.11
N THR A 245 13.44 -20.59 -7.37
CA THR A 245 12.21 -19.97 -7.90
C THR A 245 11.33 -20.94 -8.68
N THR A 246 11.80 -22.15 -8.93
CA THR A 246 11.11 -23.20 -9.68
C THR A 246 11.36 -24.57 -9.07
N GLY A 247 10.49 -25.54 -9.36
CA GLY A 247 10.57 -26.88 -8.77
C GLY A 247 10.03 -26.88 -7.34
N ASN A 248 10.59 -27.71 -6.45
CA ASN A 248 10.22 -27.69 -5.03
C ASN A 248 10.95 -26.55 -4.32
N THR A 249 10.25 -25.45 -4.06
CA THR A 249 10.78 -24.22 -3.47
C THR A 249 10.58 -24.15 -1.96
N LEU A 250 11.23 -23.18 -1.30
CA LEU A 250 10.95 -22.90 0.11
C LEU A 250 9.48 -22.52 0.32
N GLN A 251 8.90 -21.74 -0.60
CA GLN A 251 7.50 -21.31 -0.49
C GLN A 251 6.54 -22.51 -0.53
N ASP A 252 6.78 -23.50 -1.39
CA ASP A 252 6.00 -24.75 -1.44
C ASP A 252 6.05 -25.51 -0.11
N LYS A 253 7.24 -25.57 0.51
CA LYS A 253 7.41 -26.18 1.82
C LYS A 253 6.65 -25.41 2.90
N LEU A 254 6.75 -24.08 2.92
CA LEU A 254 6.02 -23.27 3.89
C LEU A 254 4.50 -23.38 3.71
N LEU A 255 4.03 -23.44 2.46
CA LEU A 255 2.62 -23.68 2.11
C LEU A 255 2.11 -25.01 2.65
N SER A 256 2.94 -26.05 2.64
CA SER A 256 2.57 -27.38 3.16
C SER A 256 2.19 -27.36 4.65
N TYR A 257 2.71 -26.42 5.44
CA TYR A 257 2.33 -26.23 6.84
C TYR A 257 1.04 -25.43 7.00
N GLY A 258 0.84 -24.42 6.14
CA GLY A 258 -0.23 -23.44 6.31
C GLY A 258 -1.61 -23.88 5.82
N LYS A 259 -1.74 -25.07 5.23
CA LYS A 259 -3.00 -25.73 4.79
C LYS A 259 -3.82 -25.00 3.72
N SER A 260 -3.50 -23.75 3.39
CA SER A 260 -4.15 -22.90 2.40
C SER A 260 -3.16 -21.87 1.87
N ASN A 261 -3.34 -21.42 0.62
CA ASN A 261 -2.53 -20.34 0.05
C ASN A 261 -2.80 -18.98 0.72
N SER A 262 -4.02 -18.74 1.19
CA SER A 262 -4.33 -17.51 1.94
C SER A 262 -3.73 -17.57 3.34
N SER A 263 -3.18 -16.46 3.79
CA SER A 263 -2.51 -16.39 5.09
C SER A 263 -2.82 -15.08 5.80
N TRP A 264 -2.56 -15.06 7.10
CA TRP A 264 -2.59 -13.88 7.96
C TRP A 264 -1.50 -14.07 9.01
N GLY A 265 -1.25 -13.06 9.85
CA GLY A 265 -0.10 -13.07 10.74
C GLY A 265 0.03 -14.32 11.64
N LEU A 266 -1.09 -14.85 12.15
CA LEU A 266 -1.09 -16.08 12.95
C LEU A 266 -0.65 -17.31 12.13
N THR A 267 -1.18 -17.48 10.92
CA THR A 267 -0.78 -18.58 10.02
C THR A 267 0.72 -18.52 9.74
N ILE A 268 1.26 -17.34 9.43
CA ILE A 268 2.68 -17.20 9.11
C ILE A 268 3.57 -17.42 10.34
N ARG A 269 3.12 -17.01 11.52
CA ARG A 269 3.80 -17.34 12.78
C ARG A 269 3.95 -18.86 12.93
N ASP A 270 2.86 -19.60 12.77
CA ASP A 270 2.83 -21.05 12.95
C ASP A 270 3.67 -21.77 11.89
N VAL A 271 3.56 -21.35 10.64
CA VAL A 271 4.38 -21.85 9.52
C VAL A 271 5.89 -21.67 9.78
N LEU A 272 6.30 -20.51 10.30
CA LEU A 272 7.71 -20.26 10.65
C LEU A 272 8.18 -21.16 11.80
N ILE A 273 7.32 -21.39 12.81
CA ILE A 273 7.61 -22.28 13.93
C ILE A 273 7.73 -23.73 13.46
N ASP A 274 6.78 -24.21 12.65
CA ASP A 274 6.75 -25.58 12.13
C ASP A 274 7.99 -25.86 11.26
N TYR A 275 8.36 -24.91 10.39
CA TYR A 275 9.61 -24.98 9.63
C TYR A 275 10.83 -25.09 10.55
N CYS A 276 10.95 -24.18 11.52
CA CYS A 276 12.10 -24.16 12.42
C CYS A 276 12.19 -25.45 13.25
N ASN A 277 11.06 -25.99 13.70
CA ASN A 277 11.01 -27.26 14.43
C ASN A 277 11.45 -28.45 13.57
N GLU A 278 10.97 -28.55 12.32
CA GLU A 278 11.34 -29.64 11.41
C GLU A 278 12.84 -29.62 11.08
N TYR A 279 13.41 -28.43 10.88
CA TYR A 279 14.81 -28.26 10.48
C TYR A 279 15.77 -27.99 11.65
N GLY A 280 15.30 -28.08 12.90
CA GLY A 280 16.13 -27.93 14.10
C GLY A 280 16.72 -26.51 14.29
N VAL A 281 16.02 -25.48 13.81
CA VAL A 281 16.42 -24.07 13.93
C VAL A 281 15.82 -23.49 15.20
N ALA A 282 16.67 -22.98 16.10
CA ALA A 282 16.20 -22.30 17.30
C ALA A 282 15.74 -20.87 16.96
N ALA A 283 14.43 -20.63 17.03
CA ALA A 283 13.84 -19.33 16.72
C ALA A 283 12.57 -19.07 17.54
N THR A 284 12.16 -17.79 17.55
CA THR A 284 10.89 -17.33 18.11
C THR A 284 10.11 -16.60 17.03
N SER A 285 8.83 -16.94 16.86
CA SER A 285 7.89 -16.17 16.05
C SER A 285 6.71 -15.71 16.91
N THR A 286 6.32 -14.45 16.77
CA THR A 286 5.22 -13.85 17.52
C THR A 286 4.30 -13.06 16.59
N TYR A 287 2.99 -13.25 16.77
CA TYR A 287 1.96 -12.52 16.05
C TYR A 287 1.34 -11.45 16.95
N TYR A 288 1.18 -10.25 16.42
CA TYR A 288 0.46 -9.15 17.05
C TYR A 288 -0.70 -8.71 16.17
N VAL A 289 -1.89 -8.59 16.77
CA VAL A 289 -3.13 -8.16 16.10
C VAL A 289 -3.09 -6.68 15.68
N THR A 290 -2.07 -5.92 16.09
CA THR A 290 -1.88 -4.50 15.77
C THR A 290 -0.48 -4.27 15.18
N ASN A 291 -0.20 -3.03 14.77
CA ASN A 291 1.14 -2.57 14.38
C ASN A 291 2.13 -2.43 15.58
N PHE A 292 1.92 -3.19 16.65
CA PHE A 292 2.73 -3.14 17.85
C PHE A 292 4.21 -3.41 17.54
N ASP A 293 5.06 -2.50 18.01
CA ASP A 293 6.53 -2.60 17.99
C ASP A 293 7.20 -2.77 16.60
N ILE A 294 6.47 -2.59 15.49
CA ILE A 294 7.02 -2.76 14.12
C ILE A 294 8.26 -1.89 13.88
N PHE A 295 8.24 -0.64 14.35
CA PHE A 295 9.37 0.29 14.22
C PHE A 295 10.52 -0.07 15.16
N ALA A 296 10.21 -0.61 16.34
CA ALA A 296 11.22 -1.01 17.31
C ALA A 296 11.95 -2.28 16.85
N GLU A 297 11.26 -3.25 16.24
CA GLU A 297 11.92 -4.43 15.67
C GLU A 297 12.92 -4.06 14.57
N VAL A 298 12.52 -3.18 13.65
CA VAL A 298 13.45 -2.63 12.65
C VAL A 298 14.59 -1.86 13.31
N GLY A 299 14.30 -1.07 14.34
CA GLY A 299 15.30 -0.37 15.17
C GLY A 299 16.25 -1.31 15.93
N ARG A 300 15.81 -2.54 16.24
CA ARG A 300 16.60 -3.64 16.80
C ARG A 300 17.31 -4.46 15.73
N ASN A 301 17.39 -3.97 14.49
CA ASN A 301 18.06 -4.61 13.36
C ASN A 301 17.41 -5.91 12.88
N ARG A 302 16.09 -6.04 13.05
CA ARG A 302 15.32 -7.25 12.69
C ARG A 302 14.28 -6.92 11.63
N PRO A 303 14.16 -7.71 10.56
CA PRO A 303 13.05 -7.56 9.65
C PRO A 303 11.75 -8.02 10.30
N VAL A 304 10.63 -7.47 9.86
CA VAL A 304 9.30 -7.82 10.36
C VAL A 304 8.33 -8.00 9.19
N ILE A 305 7.45 -8.99 9.28
CA ILE A 305 6.35 -9.14 8.33
C ILE A 305 5.22 -8.26 8.83
N VAL A 306 4.80 -7.30 8.02
CA VAL A 306 3.66 -6.46 8.34
C VAL A 306 2.50 -6.82 7.43
N PHE A 307 1.33 -6.89 8.03
CA PHE A 307 0.07 -7.13 7.36
C PHE A 307 -0.75 -5.87 7.54
N GLY A 308 -1.31 -5.36 6.47
CA GLY A 308 -2.27 -4.28 6.53
C GLY A 308 -3.51 -4.67 5.79
N TYR A 309 -4.41 -3.71 5.63
CA TYR A 309 -5.50 -3.87 4.68
C TYR A 309 -4.98 -3.69 3.25
N PHE A 310 -4.07 -4.57 2.91
CA PHE A 310 -3.39 -4.75 1.66
C PHE A 310 -4.04 -6.06 1.15
N PRO A 311 -4.66 -6.22 -0.02
CA PRO A 311 -5.20 -7.52 -0.42
C PRO A 311 -4.09 -8.41 -0.97
N ASP A 312 -4.10 -9.69 -0.58
CA ASP A 312 -3.13 -10.72 -1.02
C ASP A 312 -3.13 -10.87 -2.54
N SER A 313 -4.31 -10.64 -3.12
CA SER A 313 -4.59 -10.42 -4.52
C SER A 313 -6.05 -9.91 -4.68
N PRO A 314 -6.41 -9.13 -5.70
CA PRO A 314 -7.73 -8.49 -5.78
C PRO A 314 -8.96 -9.30 -6.23
N GLY A 315 -9.13 -10.52 -5.70
CA GLY A 315 -10.31 -11.38 -5.97
C GLY A 315 -11.00 -11.98 -4.74
N GLN A 316 -10.65 -11.58 -3.52
CA GLN A 316 -11.24 -12.12 -2.29
C GLN A 316 -11.94 -11.01 -1.49
N VAL A 317 -13.27 -10.90 -1.62
CA VAL A 317 -14.04 -10.47 -0.45
C VAL A 317 -15.33 -11.26 -0.32
N GLN A 318 -15.38 -12.13 0.70
CA GLN A 318 -16.55 -12.26 1.57
C GLN A 318 -16.07 -12.68 2.98
N SER A 319 -16.48 -11.88 3.98
CA SER A 319 -16.29 -12.05 5.44
C SER A 319 -14.91 -11.68 6.03
N ARG A 320 -14.96 -11.12 7.25
CA ARG A 320 -13.81 -10.68 8.07
C ARG A 320 -12.62 -11.64 7.97
N GLY A 321 -11.44 -11.12 7.62
CA GLY A 321 -10.17 -11.84 7.73
C GLY A 321 -9.40 -12.15 6.43
N LYS A 322 -9.75 -11.56 5.28
CA LYS A 322 -9.16 -11.93 3.96
C LYS A 322 -8.60 -10.79 3.10
N VAL A 323 -8.25 -9.66 3.70
CA VAL A 323 -7.65 -8.54 2.98
C VAL A 323 -6.37 -8.15 3.71
N PHE A 324 -5.41 -9.09 3.77
CA PHE A 324 -4.22 -9.00 4.60
C PHE A 324 -2.95 -9.44 3.87
N HIS A 325 -2.45 -8.60 2.98
CA HIS A 325 -1.24 -8.83 2.22
C HIS A 325 -0.08 -8.54 3.12
N ALA A 326 0.90 -9.42 3.00
CA ALA A 326 2.08 -9.40 3.80
C ALA A 326 3.21 -8.75 3.01
N VAL A 327 3.88 -7.78 3.62
CA VAL A 327 5.11 -7.20 3.09
C VAL A 327 6.20 -7.30 4.13
N THR A 328 7.45 -7.37 3.69
CA THR A 328 8.60 -7.47 4.60
C THR A 328 9.19 -6.10 4.84
N ALA A 329 9.08 -5.58 6.06
CA ALA A 329 9.75 -4.36 6.47
C ALA A 329 11.21 -4.62 6.84
N TYR A 330 12.11 -3.78 6.35
CA TYR A 330 13.57 -3.93 6.53
C TYR A 330 14.30 -2.61 6.76
N GLY A 331 13.55 -1.51 6.94
CA GLY A 331 14.10 -0.21 7.24
C GLY A 331 13.02 0.77 7.64
N THR A 332 13.43 1.99 7.96
CA THR A 332 12.56 3.13 8.18
C THR A 332 13.03 4.32 7.37
N SER A 333 12.08 5.15 6.96
CA SER A 333 12.34 6.47 6.38
C SER A 333 11.69 7.52 7.26
N THR A 334 12.47 8.51 7.69
CA THR A 334 11.98 9.62 8.52
C THR A 334 12.08 10.92 7.74
N SER A 335 10.97 11.63 7.63
CA SER A 335 10.86 12.98 7.04
C SER A 335 10.06 13.85 8.01
N GLY A 336 10.67 14.90 8.55
CA GLY A 336 10.06 15.70 9.62
C GLY A 336 9.76 14.86 10.86
N LEU A 337 8.52 14.91 11.34
CA LEU A 337 8.03 14.13 12.49
C LEU A 337 7.46 12.75 12.10
N VAL A 338 7.35 12.48 10.80
CA VAL A 338 6.71 11.26 10.31
C VAL A 338 7.78 10.22 10.01
N THR A 339 7.65 9.04 10.62
CA THR A 339 8.47 7.86 10.31
C THR A 339 7.62 6.79 9.66
N LYS A 340 8.13 6.24 8.57
CA LYS A 340 7.48 5.23 7.74
C LYS A 340 8.35 3.99 7.65
N LEU A 341 7.75 2.87 7.29
CA LEU A 341 8.48 1.63 7.05
C LEU A 341 9.04 1.64 5.62
N ILE A 342 10.25 1.12 5.44
CA ILE A 342 10.75 0.70 4.13
C ILE A 342 10.47 -0.79 4.00
N VAL A 343 9.71 -1.16 2.98
CA VAL A 343 9.16 -2.50 2.79
C VAL A 343 9.45 -3.06 1.40
N HIS A 344 9.47 -4.39 1.34
CA HIS A 344 9.51 -5.19 0.12
C HIS A 344 8.12 -5.78 -0.12
N TYR A 345 7.43 -5.37 -1.19
CA TYR A 345 6.05 -5.80 -1.47
C TYR A 345 5.92 -7.25 -1.95
N GLY A 346 7.04 -7.86 -2.35
CA GLY A 346 7.04 -9.21 -2.91
C GLY A 346 6.67 -9.23 -4.39
N TRP A 347 6.56 -8.06 -5.02
CA TRP A 347 6.30 -7.88 -6.45
C TRP A 347 7.55 -7.36 -7.17
N SER A 348 7.70 -7.76 -8.43
CA SER A 348 8.79 -7.27 -9.27
C SER A 348 8.72 -5.74 -9.39
N GLY A 349 9.85 -5.07 -9.19
CA GLY A 349 9.93 -3.61 -9.22
C GLY A 349 9.54 -2.90 -7.92
N TYR A 350 8.96 -3.58 -6.92
CA TYR A 350 8.48 -2.97 -5.66
C TYR A 350 9.24 -3.48 -4.43
N SER A 351 10.56 -3.60 -4.55
CA SER A 351 11.42 -4.07 -3.45
C SER A 351 11.81 -2.97 -2.46
N HIS A 352 11.55 -1.70 -2.78
CA HIS A 352 11.82 -0.53 -1.95
C HIS A 352 10.64 0.44 -2.04
N VAL A 353 9.68 0.25 -1.15
CA VAL A 353 8.52 1.14 -0.99
C VAL A 353 8.53 1.69 0.43
N THR A 354 8.24 2.98 0.58
CA THR A 354 8.01 3.60 1.87
C THR A 354 6.52 3.60 2.16
N LEU A 355 6.13 3.09 3.32
CA LEU A 355 4.75 2.81 3.69
C LEU A 355 4.41 3.42 5.06
N ASP A 356 3.30 4.17 5.13
CA ASP A 356 2.79 4.72 6.39
C ASP A 356 2.39 3.61 7.37
N GLY A 357 2.95 3.65 8.58
CA GLY A 357 2.70 2.62 9.60
C GLY A 357 1.27 2.62 10.16
N GLY A 358 0.49 3.69 9.95
CA GLY A 358 -0.93 3.75 10.31
C GLY A 358 -1.81 2.90 9.39
N LEU A 359 -1.31 2.53 8.21
CA LEU A 359 -1.99 1.61 7.28
C LEU A 359 -1.73 0.12 7.62
N VAL A 360 -0.79 -0.16 8.52
CA VAL A 360 -0.48 -1.51 9.00
C VAL A 360 -1.50 -1.95 10.04
N GLY A 361 -2.13 -3.09 9.82
CA GLY A 361 -3.17 -3.65 10.66
C GLY A 361 -2.62 -4.64 11.70
N SER A 362 -1.63 -5.46 11.36
CA SER A 362 -1.05 -6.48 12.24
C SER A 362 0.38 -6.82 11.82
N SER A 363 1.10 -7.63 12.61
CA SER A 363 2.48 -8.01 12.29
C SER A 363 2.84 -9.42 12.78
N THR A 364 3.79 -10.04 12.08
CA THR A 364 4.48 -11.26 12.52
C THR A 364 5.97 -10.96 12.62
N GLN A 365 6.47 -11.05 13.84
CA GLN A 365 7.86 -10.84 14.19
C GLN A 365 8.57 -12.19 14.27
N PHE A 366 9.81 -12.25 13.79
CA PHE A 366 10.59 -13.47 13.77
C PHE A 366 12.06 -13.19 14.04
N VAL A 367 12.65 -13.94 14.97
CA VAL A 367 14.04 -13.81 15.37
C VAL A 367 14.63 -15.18 15.69
N LEU A 368 15.90 -15.38 15.38
CA LEU A 368 16.67 -16.54 15.84
C LEU A 368 17.03 -16.38 17.33
N ASN A 369 17.09 -17.49 18.07
CA ASN A 369 17.38 -17.50 19.51
C ASN A 369 18.88 -17.40 19.83
#